data_AF-A0A9E0ZRD6-F1
#
_entry.id   AF-A0A9E0ZRD6-F1
#
_cell.length_a   1.000
_cell.length_b   1.000
_cell.length_c   1.000
_cell.angle_alpha   90.00
_cell.angle_beta   90.00
_cell.angle_gamma   90.00
#
_symmetry.space_group_name_H-M   'P 1'
#
loop_
_entity.id
_entity.type
_entity.pdbx_description
1 polymer ?
#
loop_
_entity_poly.entity_id
_entity_poly.type
_entity_poly.pdbx_seq_one_letter_code
_entity_poly.pdbx_strand_id
1 'polypeptide(L)'
;MTNRFSTGKRLIKPILSVAVALVLLITLFVNTAFADSAKKYDVTVIDGNDTIAVTTTETEPIEILKSAGITLSPSDKLDISQFVAEHGGTITIDRYNLIYLSLAGVITEYGVYSDTVLEALEELGYNVGENDSVSCSLSDPVVNGMVISIDSAITVTLTADGKSEDFALLSGNVQSLLDKAGVKLEGDDYTEPSLDTELTDGMSVTVNRVTYTEETVTETVNYDTVKIDDSDMEVGTEKVQTQGVNGEDSVTYKVKLVNGKEDSKTEISRKETKKSVNKEVRVGTKLPDNYNSVEPNGVTTWNGYSVGDTVSGRYSHYCACSICNGNSRGVTTSGRRIQNGMQNPYYVACNWLPLGTVIDVDGQLYTVADRGGSGLSKKGRIDIFTPEGHSMCYALGVGNCTITIVRLGW
;
A
#
# COMPACT_ATOMS: atom_id res chain seq x y z
N MET A 1 21.05 1.80 -33.31
CA MET A 1 21.53 1.29 -34.62
C MET A 1 21.37 -0.23 -34.61
N THR A 2 20.56 -0.75 -35.54
CA THR A 2 20.62 -2.10 -36.18
C THR A 2 21.23 -3.26 -35.36
N ASN A 3 20.57 -4.38 -35.04
CA ASN A 3 19.82 -5.27 -35.95
C ASN A 3 19.02 -6.37 -35.21
N ARG A 4 17.85 -6.64 -35.79
CA ARG A 4 17.04 -7.88 -35.89
C ARG A 4 17.50 -9.15 -35.16
N PHE A 5 16.62 -9.69 -34.30
CA PHE A 5 16.56 -11.11 -33.96
C PHE A 5 15.84 -11.91 -35.05
N SER A 6 16.51 -12.94 -35.57
CA SER A 6 15.95 -13.99 -36.42
C SER A 6 15.92 -15.29 -35.63
N THR A 7 14.73 -15.85 -35.49
CA THR A 7 14.43 -17.20 -34.99
C THR A 7 15.17 -18.27 -35.81
N GLY A 8 15.86 -19.20 -35.14
CA GLY A 8 16.59 -20.29 -35.80
C GLY A 8 16.59 -21.56 -34.94
N LYS A 9 16.02 -22.63 -35.49
CA LYS A 9 15.74 -23.93 -34.88
C LYS A 9 16.99 -24.65 -34.37
N ARG A 10 16.85 -25.35 -33.23
CA ARG A 10 17.74 -26.39 -32.71
C ARG A 10 18.09 -27.43 -33.79
N LEU A 11 19.38 -27.63 -34.02
CA LEU A 11 19.95 -28.76 -34.72
C LEU A 11 20.99 -29.39 -33.79
N ILE A 12 20.71 -30.60 -33.32
CA ILE A 12 21.65 -31.48 -32.63
C ILE A 12 22.71 -31.86 -33.68
N LYS A 13 23.99 -31.60 -33.38
CA LYS A 13 25.12 -32.13 -34.15
C LYS A 13 26.04 -32.92 -33.21
N PRO A 14 26.56 -34.08 -33.64
CA PRO A 14 27.56 -34.81 -32.87
C PRO A 14 28.88 -34.02 -32.93
N ILE A 15 29.55 -33.89 -31.79
CA ILE A 15 30.85 -33.24 -31.70
C ILE A 15 31.85 -34.14 -32.41
N LEU A 16 32.35 -33.63 -33.54
CA LEU A 16 33.40 -34.19 -34.34
C LEU A 16 34.73 -33.68 -33.78
N SER A 17 35.49 -34.57 -33.18
CA SER A 17 36.83 -34.34 -32.63
C SER A 17 37.84 -33.98 -33.74
N VAL A 18 38.41 -32.78 -33.69
CA VAL A 18 39.68 -32.37 -34.33
C VAL A 18 40.13 -31.13 -33.51
N ALA A 19 41.33 -31.00 -32.93
CA ALA A 19 42.65 -31.25 -33.46
C ALA A 19 43.72 -31.22 -32.34
N VAL A 20 44.71 -32.11 -32.38
CA VAL A 20 46.12 -31.67 -32.33
C VAL A 20 46.89 -32.49 -33.35
N ALA A 21 47.27 -31.82 -34.43
CA ALA A 21 48.27 -32.30 -35.36
C ALA A 21 49.67 -31.91 -34.83
N LEU A 22 50.59 -32.87 -34.90
CA LEU A 22 52.04 -32.69 -35.09
C LEU A 22 52.93 -32.39 -33.87
N VAL A 23 53.46 -33.45 -33.22
CA VAL A 23 54.91 -33.73 -33.24
C VAL A 23 55.12 -35.24 -33.42
N LEU A 24 55.43 -35.62 -34.65
CA LEU A 24 56.20 -36.83 -34.96
C LEU A 24 57.60 -36.65 -34.36
N LEU A 25 57.95 -37.44 -33.35
CA LEU A 25 59.35 -37.75 -33.06
C LEU A 25 59.51 -39.26 -32.95
N ILE A 26 59.66 -39.84 -34.13
CA ILE A 26 60.25 -41.15 -34.34
C ILE A 26 61.59 -41.17 -33.60
N THR A 27 61.68 -41.90 -32.50
CA THR A 27 62.94 -42.48 -32.05
C THR A 27 62.85 -43.99 -32.21
N LEU A 28 63.10 -44.42 -33.45
CA LEU A 28 63.48 -45.79 -33.78
C LEU A 28 64.76 -46.12 -33.01
N PHE A 29 64.64 -46.66 -31.80
CA PHE A 29 65.74 -47.43 -31.22
C PHE A 29 65.83 -48.75 -31.99
N VAL A 30 66.63 -48.73 -33.06
CA VAL A 30 67.14 -49.97 -33.66
C VAL A 30 68.16 -50.53 -32.69
N ASN A 31 67.73 -51.43 -31.80
CA ASN A 31 68.66 -52.35 -31.15
C ASN A 31 68.58 -53.71 -31.83
N THR A 32 69.76 -54.18 -32.16
CA THR A 32 70.10 -55.37 -32.91
C THR A 32 69.51 -56.66 -32.34
N ALA A 33 69.01 -57.47 -33.27
CA ALA A 33 68.60 -58.86 -33.19
C ALA A 33 69.11 -59.69 -32.00
N PHE A 34 68.18 -60.29 -31.26
CA PHE A 34 68.25 -61.69 -30.86
C PHE A 34 66.90 -62.36 -31.15
N ALA A 35 66.98 -63.56 -31.72
CA ALA A 35 65.86 -64.35 -32.19
C ALA A 35 65.06 -64.94 -31.02
N ASP A 36 63.86 -64.41 -30.83
CA ASP A 36 62.67 -65.15 -30.45
C ASP A 36 61.51 -64.38 -31.11
N SER A 37 61.02 -64.84 -32.28
CA SER A 37 60.09 -64.04 -33.09
C SER A 37 58.66 -64.16 -32.55
N ALA A 38 58.47 -63.81 -31.28
CA ALA A 38 57.15 -63.46 -30.79
C ALA A 38 56.64 -62.28 -31.62
N LYS A 39 55.44 -62.42 -32.19
CA LYS A 39 54.81 -61.40 -33.03
C LYS A 39 54.50 -60.18 -32.15
N LYS A 40 55.36 -59.17 -32.22
CA LYS A 40 55.16 -57.88 -31.54
C LYS A 40 54.04 -57.10 -32.21
N TYR A 41 53.30 -56.35 -31.40
CA TYR A 41 52.24 -55.48 -31.83
C TYR A 41 52.17 -54.23 -30.94
N ASP A 42 51.53 -53.17 -31.44
CA ASP A 42 51.47 -51.87 -30.75
C ASP A 42 50.13 -51.67 -30.06
N VAL A 43 50.19 -51.13 -28.85
CA VAL A 43 49.03 -50.78 -28.02
C VAL A 43 49.17 -49.31 -27.62
N THR A 44 48.07 -48.57 -27.74
CA THR A 44 47.99 -47.20 -27.23
C THR A 44 47.42 -47.24 -25.83
N VAL A 45 48.17 -46.76 -24.85
CA VAL A 45 47.69 -46.56 -23.49
C VAL A 45 47.33 -45.10 -23.29
N ILE A 46 46.12 -44.82 -22.80
CA ILE A 46 45.66 -43.48 -22.43
C ILE A 46 45.56 -43.44 -20.90
N ASP A 47 46.25 -42.49 -20.28
CA ASP A 47 46.25 -42.25 -18.83
C ASP A 47 45.97 -40.75 -18.61
N GLY A 48 44.69 -40.42 -18.47
CA GLY A 48 44.18 -39.06 -18.59
C GLY A 48 44.61 -38.38 -19.90
N ASN A 49 45.31 -37.25 -19.80
CA ASN A 49 45.80 -36.51 -20.97
C ASN A 49 47.06 -37.11 -21.63
N ASP A 50 47.70 -38.10 -21.00
CA ASP A 50 48.91 -38.72 -21.51
C ASP A 50 48.58 -39.90 -22.43
N THR A 51 49.23 -39.95 -23.60
CA THR A 51 49.12 -41.07 -24.55
C THR A 51 50.48 -41.73 -24.71
N ILE A 52 50.55 -43.03 -24.41
CA ILE A 52 51.79 -43.82 -24.40
C ILE A 52 51.66 -44.95 -25.41
N ALA A 53 52.55 -45.00 -26.39
CA ALA A 53 52.64 -46.12 -27.33
C ALA A 53 53.52 -47.24 -26.74
N VAL A 54 52.99 -48.44 -26.65
CA VAL A 54 53.66 -49.61 -26.07
C VAL A 54 53.74 -50.71 -27.12
N THR A 55 54.95 -51.06 -27.56
CA THR A 55 55.19 -52.25 -28.39
C THR A 55 55.41 -53.46 -27.50
N THR A 56 54.55 -54.47 -27.60
CA THR A 56 54.52 -55.60 -26.64
C THR A 56 54.31 -56.96 -27.32
N THR A 57 54.59 -58.02 -26.57
CA THR A 57 54.20 -59.42 -26.87
C THR A 57 53.21 -59.98 -25.84
N GLU A 58 52.97 -59.24 -24.75
CA GLU A 58 52.04 -59.64 -23.69
C GLU A 58 50.61 -59.66 -24.22
N THR A 59 49.77 -60.56 -23.73
CA THR A 59 48.34 -60.65 -24.11
C THR A 59 47.40 -60.07 -23.05
N GLU A 60 47.90 -59.88 -21.82
CA GLU A 60 47.13 -59.36 -20.69
C GLU A 60 47.35 -57.86 -20.51
N PRO A 61 46.29 -57.03 -20.51
CA PRO A 61 46.40 -55.57 -20.35
C PRO A 61 47.25 -55.13 -19.16
N ILE A 62 47.12 -55.81 -18.01
CA ILE A 62 47.85 -55.45 -16.79
C ILE A 62 49.37 -55.63 -16.93
N GLU A 63 49.82 -56.70 -17.60
CA GLU A 63 51.26 -56.92 -17.84
C GLU A 63 51.80 -55.93 -18.87
N ILE A 64 50.99 -55.54 -19.87
CA ILE A 64 51.33 -54.47 -20.81
C ILE A 64 51.58 -53.15 -20.06
N LEU A 65 50.65 -52.74 -19.20
CA LEU A 65 50.79 -51.51 -18.39
C LEU A 65 52.02 -51.55 -17.48
N LYS A 66 52.25 -52.67 -16.81
CA LYS A 66 53.41 -52.87 -15.93
C LYS A 66 54.73 -52.80 -16.69
N SER A 67 54.78 -53.35 -17.91
CA SER A 67 55.97 -53.24 -18.80
C SER A 67 56.22 -51.80 -19.25
N ALA A 68 55.17 -50.99 -19.37
CA ALA A 68 55.22 -49.56 -19.63
C ALA A 68 55.54 -48.72 -18.38
N GLY A 69 55.75 -49.34 -17.21
CA GLY A 69 56.02 -48.66 -15.96
C GLY A 69 54.80 -48.03 -15.29
N ILE A 70 53.59 -48.35 -15.75
CA ILE A 70 52.34 -47.81 -15.25
C ILE A 70 51.81 -48.71 -14.15
N THR A 71 51.62 -48.15 -12.96
CA THR A 71 51.04 -48.86 -11.80
C THR A 71 49.61 -48.38 -11.58
N LEU A 72 48.68 -49.33 -11.45
CA LEU A 72 47.27 -49.04 -11.13
C LEU A 72 47.05 -49.05 -9.61
N SER A 73 46.25 -48.10 -9.15
CA SER A 73 45.66 -48.12 -7.81
C SER A 73 44.49 -49.11 -7.76
N PRO A 74 44.14 -49.66 -6.58
CA PRO A 74 43.02 -50.61 -6.46
C PRO A 74 41.64 -50.06 -6.90
N SER A 75 41.49 -48.74 -6.90
CA SER A 75 40.26 -48.06 -7.31
C SER A 75 40.27 -47.58 -8.77
N ASP A 76 41.41 -47.65 -9.47
CA ASP A 76 41.47 -47.26 -10.88
C ASP A 76 40.66 -48.24 -11.73
N LYS A 77 40.01 -47.72 -12.77
CA LYS A 77 39.29 -48.55 -13.74
C LYS A 77 40.07 -48.64 -15.04
N LEU A 78 39.78 -49.70 -15.78
CA LEU A 78 40.40 -49.96 -17.06
C LEU A 78 39.32 -50.20 -18.11
N ASP A 79 39.30 -49.38 -19.16
CA ASP A 79 38.56 -49.65 -20.37
C ASP A 79 39.48 -50.35 -21.38
N ILE A 80 39.17 -51.61 -21.63
CA ILE A 80 39.86 -52.48 -22.59
C ILE A 80 38.95 -52.87 -23.75
N SER A 81 37.81 -52.19 -23.92
CA SER A 81 36.84 -52.52 -24.98
C SER A 81 37.42 -52.39 -26.39
N GLN A 82 38.43 -51.53 -26.56
CA GLN A 82 39.14 -51.31 -27.82
C GLN A 82 40.47 -52.06 -27.91
N PHE A 83 40.80 -52.89 -26.93
CA PHE A 83 42.01 -53.69 -26.92
C PHE A 83 41.73 -55.10 -27.43
N VAL A 84 42.57 -55.58 -28.35
CA VAL A 84 42.53 -56.94 -28.88
C VAL A 84 43.93 -57.54 -28.82
N ALA A 85 44.11 -58.58 -28.01
CA ALA A 85 45.39 -59.27 -27.86
C ALA A 85 45.95 -59.68 -29.23
N GLU A 86 47.26 -59.50 -29.43
CA GLU A 86 48.02 -59.74 -30.67
C GLU A 86 47.65 -58.87 -31.89
N HIS A 87 46.63 -58.02 -31.76
CA HIS A 87 46.12 -57.15 -32.83
C HIS A 87 46.22 -55.66 -32.47
N GLY A 88 46.51 -55.33 -31.21
CA GLY A 88 46.71 -53.97 -30.72
C GLY A 88 45.41 -53.33 -30.24
N GLY A 89 45.34 -52.01 -30.36
CA GLY A 89 44.19 -51.23 -29.93
C GLY A 89 44.50 -50.30 -28.77
N THR A 90 43.46 -49.90 -28.05
CA THR A 90 43.56 -48.89 -26.98
C THR A 90 43.20 -49.48 -25.62
N ILE A 91 44.04 -49.18 -24.62
CA ILE A 91 43.78 -49.39 -23.21
C ILE A 91 43.64 -48.02 -22.57
N THR A 92 42.48 -47.69 -22.01
CA THR A 92 42.26 -46.43 -21.29
C THR A 92 42.21 -46.70 -19.79
N ILE A 93 42.96 -45.90 -19.02
CA ILE A 93 42.97 -45.93 -17.57
C ILE A 93 42.14 -44.76 -17.06
N ASP A 94 41.11 -45.06 -16.29
CA ASP A 94 40.35 -44.05 -15.56
C ASP A 94 40.89 -43.99 -14.12
N ARG A 95 41.68 -42.95 -13.83
CA ARG A 95 42.29 -42.78 -12.51
C ARG A 95 41.26 -42.35 -11.47
N TYR A 96 41.22 -43.06 -10.35
CA TYR A 96 40.36 -42.66 -9.24
C TYR A 96 41.00 -41.52 -8.45
N ASN A 97 40.33 -40.37 -8.42
CA ASN A 97 40.76 -39.21 -7.65
C ASN A 97 39.73 -38.89 -6.56
N LEU A 98 40.21 -38.77 -5.31
CA LEU A 98 39.42 -38.24 -4.21
C LEU A 98 39.56 -36.70 -4.20
N ILE A 99 38.46 -35.97 -4.33
CA ILE A 99 38.44 -34.51 -4.32
C ILE A 99 37.49 -33.97 -3.23
N TYR A 100 37.64 -32.69 -2.93
CA TYR A 100 36.82 -31.97 -1.95
C TYR A 100 36.15 -30.77 -2.61
N LEU A 101 34.82 -30.74 -2.65
CA LEU A 101 34.06 -29.58 -3.11
C LEU A 101 33.64 -28.72 -1.91
N SER A 102 34.00 -27.43 -1.95
CA SER A 102 33.57 -26.42 -0.97
C SER A 102 32.49 -25.55 -1.58
N LEU A 103 31.25 -25.68 -1.09
CA LEU A 103 30.10 -24.88 -1.51
C LEU A 103 29.69 -23.98 -0.35
N ALA A 104 29.81 -22.66 -0.53
CA ALA A 104 29.53 -21.68 0.54
C ALA A 104 30.23 -22.02 1.88
N GLY A 105 31.47 -22.54 1.81
CA GLY A 105 32.28 -22.94 2.95
C GLY A 105 31.98 -24.34 3.53
N VAL A 106 31.00 -25.07 2.99
CA VAL A 106 30.71 -26.46 3.37
C VAL A 106 31.50 -27.40 2.47
N ILE A 107 32.42 -28.16 3.06
CA ILE A 107 33.29 -29.10 2.33
C ILE A 107 32.67 -30.50 2.31
N THR A 108 32.55 -31.08 1.11
CA THR A 108 32.07 -32.45 0.87
C THR A 108 33.08 -33.22 0.04
N GLU A 109 33.29 -34.49 0.39
CA GLU A 109 34.24 -35.41 -0.27
C GLU A 109 33.57 -36.17 -1.42
N TYR A 110 34.26 -36.28 -2.56
CA TYR A 110 33.79 -37.01 -3.74
C TYR A 110 34.92 -37.82 -4.38
N GLY A 111 34.59 -39.01 -4.88
CA GLY A 111 35.46 -39.79 -5.74
C GLY A 111 35.04 -39.64 -7.19
N VAL A 112 35.97 -39.25 -8.06
CA VAL A 112 35.72 -39.01 -9.49
C VAL A 112 36.74 -39.75 -10.35
N TYR A 113 36.37 -40.00 -11.60
CA TYR A 113 37.23 -40.63 -12.62
C TYR A 113 37.60 -39.69 -13.76
N SER A 114 36.99 -38.50 -13.77
CA SER A 114 37.18 -37.47 -14.78
C SER A 114 38.59 -36.86 -14.76
N ASP A 115 39.06 -36.43 -15.94
CA ASP A 115 40.42 -35.92 -16.13
C ASP A 115 40.54 -34.44 -15.77
N THR A 116 39.50 -33.65 -16.05
CA THR A 116 39.50 -32.20 -15.82
C THR A 116 38.49 -31.77 -14.76
N VAL A 117 38.72 -30.60 -14.15
CA VAL A 117 37.80 -30.03 -13.15
C VAL A 117 36.38 -29.89 -13.70
N LEU A 118 36.23 -29.43 -14.94
CA LEU A 118 34.91 -29.32 -15.58
C LEU A 118 34.19 -30.65 -15.63
N GLU A 119 34.85 -31.69 -16.16
CA GLU A 119 34.29 -33.03 -16.29
C GLU A 119 33.94 -33.62 -14.92
N ALA A 120 34.80 -33.42 -13.91
CA ALA A 120 34.52 -33.87 -12.55
C ALA A 120 33.29 -33.17 -11.95
N LEU A 121 33.10 -31.87 -12.19
CA LEU A 121 31.91 -31.16 -11.74
C LEU A 121 30.66 -31.65 -12.49
N GLU A 122 30.75 -31.87 -13.80
CA GLU A 122 29.66 -32.44 -14.61
C GLU A 122 29.30 -33.88 -14.19
N GLU A 123 30.29 -34.74 -13.90
CA GLU A 123 30.13 -36.11 -13.38
C GLU A 123 29.33 -36.09 -12.07
N LEU A 124 29.60 -35.11 -11.21
CA LEU A 124 28.92 -34.91 -9.93
C LEU A 124 27.59 -34.15 -10.05
N GLY A 125 27.23 -33.68 -11.26
CA GLY A 125 26.00 -32.94 -11.53
C GLY A 125 26.02 -31.45 -11.14
N TYR A 126 27.20 -30.89 -10.89
CA TYR A 126 27.39 -29.47 -10.63
C TYR A 126 27.62 -28.72 -11.94
N ASN A 127 26.79 -27.72 -12.22
CA ASN A 127 26.96 -26.82 -13.35
C ASN A 127 27.51 -25.49 -12.84
N VAL A 128 28.62 -25.02 -13.42
CA VAL A 128 29.22 -23.73 -13.09
C VAL A 128 28.60 -22.67 -14.01
N GLY A 129 27.92 -21.69 -13.42
CA GLY A 129 27.39 -20.54 -14.13
C GLY A 129 28.50 -19.64 -14.67
N GLU A 130 28.21 -18.87 -15.72
CA GLU A 130 29.18 -17.95 -16.34
C GLU A 130 29.74 -16.91 -15.35
N ASN A 131 28.98 -16.56 -14.32
CA ASN A 131 29.36 -15.56 -13.31
C ASN A 131 29.82 -16.18 -11.99
N ASP A 132 29.81 -17.51 -11.87
CA ASP A 132 30.27 -18.19 -10.67
C ASP A 132 31.80 -18.08 -10.56
N SER A 133 32.29 -18.07 -9.32
CA SER A 133 33.72 -18.08 -9.05
C SER A 133 34.15 -19.49 -8.65
N VAL A 134 35.18 -20.01 -9.33
CA VAL A 134 35.80 -21.30 -9.01
C VAL A 134 37.26 -21.07 -8.64
N SER A 135 37.74 -21.74 -7.58
CA SER A 135 39.11 -21.54 -7.05
C SER A 135 40.23 -22.04 -7.96
N CYS A 136 39.90 -22.76 -9.03
CA CYS A 136 40.82 -23.34 -10.00
C CYS A 136 40.26 -23.22 -11.42
N SER A 137 41.08 -23.45 -12.44
CA SER A 137 40.60 -23.46 -13.82
C SER A 137 39.73 -24.69 -14.06
N LEU A 138 38.66 -24.52 -14.84
CA LEU A 138 37.81 -25.62 -15.29
C LEU A 138 38.56 -26.62 -16.18
N SER A 139 39.68 -26.20 -16.77
CA SER A 139 40.56 -27.05 -17.58
C SER A 139 41.71 -27.70 -16.80
N ASP A 140 41.86 -27.40 -15.50
CA ASP A 140 42.94 -27.97 -14.70
C ASP A 140 42.74 -29.50 -14.56
N PRO A 141 43.83 -30.29 -14.58
CA PRO A 141 43.74 -31.73 -14.35
C PRO A 141 43.33 -32.02 -12.91
N VAL A 142 42.46 -33.01 -12.74
CA VAL A 142 42.01 -33.47 -11.41
C VAL A 142 43.09 -34.33 -10.78
N VAL A 143 43.41 -34.03 -9.52
CA VAL A 143 44.38 -34.79 -8.74
C VAL A 143 43.82 -35.17 -7.38
N ASN A 144 44.29 -36.30 -6.87
CA ASN A 144 43.90 -36.78 -5.55
C ASN A 144 44.23 -35.78 -4.43
N GLY A 145 43.23 -35.45 -3.62
CA GLY A 145 43.28 -34.46 -2.55
C GLY A 145 42.93 -33.02 -2.97
N MET A 146 42.60 -32.78 -4.24
CA MET A 146 42.28 -31.43 -4.74
C MET A 146 41.05 -30.85 -4.03
N VAL A 147 41.12 -29.56 -3.66
CA VAL A 147 40.01 -28.80 -3.09
C VAL A 147 39.52 -27.78 -4.12
N ILE A 148 38.26 -27.87 -4.50
CA ILE A 148 37.60 -26.98 -5.47
C ILE A 148 36.53 -26.21 -4.72
N SER A 149 36.70 -24.89 -4.61
CA SER A 149 35.70 -24.00 -4.01
C SER A 149 34.88 -23.34 -5.10
N ILE A 150 33.56 -23.38 -4.95
CA ILE A 150 32.62 -22.75 -5.88
C ILE A 150 31.75 -21.77 -5.09
N ASP A 151 31.82 -20.50 -5.48
CA ASP A 151 30.94 -19.44 -5.00
C ASP A 151 29.98 -19.08 -6.14
N SER A 152 28.73 -19.49 -6.00
CA SER A 152 27.70 -19.19 -7.00
C SER A 152 27.32 -17.72 -6.97
N ALA A 153 27.22 -17.10 -8.14
CA ALA A 153 26.75 -15.73 -8.25
C ALA A 153 25.25 -15.67 -7.95
N ILE A 154 24.87 -14.65 -7.18
CA ILE A 154 23.48 -14.25 -7.00
C ILE A 154 23.05 -13.37 -8.17
N THR A 155 21.84 -13.60 -8.68
CA THR A 155 21.22 -12.78 -9.71
C THR A 155 20.21 -11.84 -9.07
N VAL A 156 20.35 -10.54 -9.30
CA VAL A 156 19.48 -9.50 -8.73
C VAL A 156 18.92 -8.64 -9.85
N THR A 157 17.61 -8.39 -9.84
CA THR A 157 16.96 -7.50 -10.80
C THR A 157 16.92 -6.08 -10.25
N LEU A 158 17.54 -5.13 -10.96
CA LEU A 158 17.45 -3.71 -10.65
C LEU A 158 16.43 -3.04 -11.57
N THR A 159 15.45 -2.35 -10.99
CA THR A 159 14.50 -1.49 -11.70
C THR A 159 14.80 -0.02 -11.42
N ALA A 160 15.21 0.73 -12.43
CA ALA A 160 15.47 2.16 -12.35
C ALA A 160 14.95 2.88 -13.59
N ASP A 161 14.35 4.06 -13.40
CA ASP A 161 13.89 4.93 -14.50
C ASP A 161 12.96 4.21 -15.51
N GLY A 162 12.13 3.29 -15.00
CA GLY A 162 11.18 2.49 -15.78
C GLY A 162 11.79 1.32 -16.57
N LYS A 163 13.07 0.99 -16.35
CA LYS A 163 13.76 -0.15 -16.98
C LYS A 163 14.20 -1.15 -15.92
N SER A 164 14.14 -2.42 -16.25
CA SER A 164 14.63 -3.51 -15.40
C SER A 164 15.76 -4.25 -16.10
N GLU A 165 16.82 -4.54 -15.35
CA GLU A 165 18.01 -5.26 -15.82
C GLU A 165 18.53 -6.19 -14.71
N ASP A 166 19.05 -7.35 -15.10
CA ASP A 166 19.58 -8.35 -14.18
C ASP A 166 21.10 -8.21 -14.04
N PHE A 167 21.58 -8.29 -12.80
CA PHE A 167 22.99 -8.20 -12.46
C PHE A 167 23.40 -9.43 -11.65
N ALA A 168 24.49 -10.07 -12.05
CA ALA A 168 25.10 -11.15 -11.30
C ALA A 168 26.18 -10.60 -10.36
N LEU A 169 26.17 -10.94 -9.07
CA LEU A 169 27.21 -10.56 -8.09
C LEU A 169 27.58 -11.78 -7.25
N LEU A 170 28.79 -11.86 -6.70
CA LEU A 170 29.14 -12.94 -5.75
C LEU A 170 28.61 -12.65 -4.34
N SER A 171 28.62 -11.37 -3.95
CA SER A 171 28.16 -10.89 -2.64
C SER A 171 28.01 -9.36 -2.67
N GLY A 172 27.35 -8.80 -1.66
CA GLY A 172 27.26 -7.36 -1.43
C GLY A 172 25.86 -6.92 -1.06
N ASN A 173 25.68 -5.60 -0.96
CA ASN A 173 24.40 -4.97 -0.63
C ASN A 173 23.84 -4.17 -1.81
N VAL A 174 22.66 -3.58 -1.63
CA VAL A 174 22.00 -2.75 -2.65
C VAL A 174 22.89 -1.61 -3.15
N GLN A 175 23.68 -0.96 -2.29
CA GLN A 175 24.64 0.06 -2.74
C GLN A 175 25.66 -0.50 -3.75
N SER A 176 26.18 -1.70 -3.50
CA SER A 176 27.15 -2.36 -4.38
C SER A 176 26.53 -2.69 -5.76
N LEU A 177 25.24 -3.06 -5.78
CA LEU A 177 24.48 -3.24 -7.02
C LEU A 177 24.36 -1.93 -7.81
N LEU A 178 24.00 -0.83 -7.15
CA LEU A 178 23.87 0.48 -7.80
C LEU A 178 25.20 0.94 -8.41
N ASP A 179 26.30 0.77 -7.67
CA ASP A 179 27.65 1.10 -8.14
C ASP A 179 28.00 0.26 -9.39
N LYS A 180 27.70 -1.04 -9.38
CA LYS A 180 27.89 -1.94 -10.52
C LYS A 180 27.04 -1.54 -11.73
N ALA A 181 25.78 -1.14 -11.50
CA ALA A 181 24.86 -0.68 -12.53
C ALA A 181 25.17 0.74 -13.03
N GLY A 182 26.07 1.47 -12.37
CA GLY A 182 26.36 2.87 -12.68
C GLY A 182 25.21 3.83 -12.35
N VAL A 183 24.29 3.43 -11.46
CA VAL A 183 23.13 4.22 -11.07
C VAL A 183 23.46 5.04 -9.83
N LYS A 184 23.27 6.36 -9.91
CA LYS A 184 23.42 7.28 -8.78
C LYS A 184 22.07 7.79 -8.30
N LEU A 185 21.91 7.87 -6.99
CA LEU A 185 20.78 8.54 -6.35
C LEU A 185 21.09 10.03 -6.21
N GLU A 186 20.08 10.87 -6.43
CA GLU A 186 20.17 12.33 -6.27
C GLU A 186 19.11 12.85 -5.29
N GLY A 187 19.42 13.90 -4.53
CA GLY A 187 18.46 14.52 -3.63
C GLY A 187 17.87 13.54 -2.62
N ASP A 188 16.54 13.39 -2.67
CA ASP A 188 15.77 12.52 -1.78
C ASP A 188 15.42 11.16 -2.43
N ASP A 189 16.07 10.80 -3.54
CA ASP A 189 15.96 9.48 -4.15
C ASP A 189 16.32 8.36 -3.17
N TYR A 190 15.69 7.21 -3.29
CA TYR A 190 15.94 6.06 -2.43
C TYR A 190 15.70 4.73 -3.16
N THR A 191 16.18 3.63 -2.58
CA THR A 191 15.93 2.27 -3.07
C THR A 191 14.97 1.53 -2.15
N GLU A 192 14.24 0.58 -2.73
CA GLU A 192 13.52 -0.46 -2.00
C GLU A 192 13.98 -1.83 -2.52
N PRO A 193 14.61 -2.68 -1.71
CA PRO A 193 15.05 -2.45 -0.32
C PRO A 193 16.10 -1.33 -0.16
N SER A 194 16.42 -0.96 1.10
CA SER A 194 17.38 0.09 1.42
C SER A 194 18.81 -0.24 0.97
N LEU A 195 19.64 0.79 0.81
CA LEU A 195 21.02 0.70 0.31
C LEU A 195 21.92 -0.28 1.06
N ASP A 196 21.70 -0.45 2.36
CA ASP A 196 22.45 -1.32 3.26
C ASP A 196 21.90 -2.76 3.32
N THR A 197 20.79 -3.05 2.64
CA THR A 197 20.23 -4.40 2.58
C THR A 197 21.18 -5.33 1.82
N GLU A 198 21.58 -6.43 2.46
CA GLU A 198 22.36 -7.49 1.83
C GLU A 198 21.57 -8.15 0.70
N LEU A 199 22.24 -8.40 -0.43
CA LEU A 199 21.63 -8.98 -1.60
C LEU A 199 21.45 -10.49 -1.42
N THR A 200 20.36 -11.01 -1.96
CA THR A 200 20.09 -12.45 -2.05
C THR A 200 19.75 -12.83 -3.48
N ASP A 201 19.94 -14.09 -3.84
CA ASP A 201 19.58 -14.58 -5.17
C ASP A 201 18.09 -14.36 -5.47
N GLY A 202 17.80 -13.92 -6.70
CA GLY A 202 16.46 -13.55 -7.16
C GLY A 202 15.87 -12.27 -6.55
N MET A 203 16.64 -11.50 -5.76
CA MET A 203 16.16 -10.25 -5.17
C MET A 203 15.78 -9.23 -6.26
N SER A 204 14.73 -8.45 -6.01
CA SER A 204 14.36 -7.30 -6.84
C SER A 204 14.60 -6.01 -6.07
N VAL A 205 15.33 -5.09 -6.69
CA VAL A 205 15.67 -3.78 -6.14
C VAL A 205 15.04 -2.71 -7.04
N THR A 206 14.35 -1.74 -6.46
CA THR A 206 13.74 -0.63 -7.19
C THR A 206 14.34 0.71 -6.75
N VAL A 207 14.75 1.54 -7.70
CA VAL A 207 15.12 2.94 -7.48
C VAL A 207 13.88 3.82 -7.62
N ASN A 208 13.62 4.64 -6.61
CA ASN A 208 12.50 5.58 -6.55
C ASN A 208 13.03 7.00 -6.69
N ARG A 209 12.68 7.67 -7.80
CA ARG A 209 13.08 9.06 -8.08
C ARG A 209 12.15 10.04 -7.39
N VAL A 210 12.68 10.93 -6.57
CA VAL A 210 11.91 11.92 -5.82
C VAL A 210 12.14 13.31 -6.39
N THR A 211 11.07 13.96 -6.81
CA THR A 211 11.09 15.37 -7.23
C THR A 211 10.01 16.16 -6.53
N TYR A 212 10.14 17.48 -6.52
CA TYR A 212 9.16 18.38 -5.93
C TYR A 212 8.70 19.40 -6.97
N THR A 213 7.40 19.65 -7.00
CA THR A 213 6.81 20.72 -7.80
C THR A 213 5.99 21.64 -6.90
N GLU A 214 5.90 22.91 -7.27
CA GLU A 214 4.97 23.84 -6.63
C GLU A 214 3.71 23.96 -7.47
N GLU A 215 2.56 23.81 -6.84
CA GLU A 215 1.26 23.95 -7.47
C GLU A 215 0.48 25.04 -6.73
N THR A 216 0.01 26.05 -7.47
CA THR A 216 -0.84 27.10 -6.90
C THR A 216 -2.26 26.91 -7.39
N VAL A 217 -3.19 26.79 -6.45
CA VAL A 217 -4.63 26.60 -6.72
C VAL A 217 -5.45 27.69 -6.04
N THR A 218 -6.63 27.98 -6.59
CA THR A 218 -7.61 28.85 -5.95
C THR A 218 -8.56 28.00 -5.10
N GLU A 219 -8.62 28.28 -3.81
CA GLU A 219 -9.54 27.64 -2.87
C GLU A 219 -10.67 28.59 -2.47
N THR A 220 -11.87 28.04 -2.31
CA THR A 220 -13.04 28.81 -1.90
C THR A 220 -13.05 29.01 -0.39
N VAL A 221 -13.18 30.24 0.07
CA VAL A 221 -13.41 30.57 1.48
C VAL A 221 -14.89 30.88 1.66
N ASN A 222 -15.60 30.03 2.42
CA ASN A 222 -17.02 30.23 2.64
C ASN A 222 -17.30 31.50 3.45
N TYR A 223 -18.40 32.19 3.13
CA TYR A 223 -18.88 33.30 3.95
C TYR A 223 -19.65 32.80 5.18
N ASP A 224 -19.70 33.63 6.23
CA ASP A 224 -20.55 33.40 7.40
C ASP A 224 -21.89 34.12 7.28
N THR A 225 -22.90 33.67 8.04
CA THR A 225 -24.17 34.39 8.18
C THR A 225 -24.23 35.13 9.52
N VAL A 226 -24.42 36.44 9.46
CA VAL A 226 -24.57 37.32 10.62
C VAL A 226 -26.04 37.71 10.75
N LYS A 227 -26.65 37.42 11.90
CA LYS A 227 -28.01 37.88 12.23
C LYS A 227 -27.94 39.20 12.98
N ILE A 228 -28.76 40.17 12.56
CA ILE A 228 -28.82 41.51 13.14
C ILE A 228 -30.25 41.75 13.62
N ASP A 229 -30.43 41.99 14.91
CA ASP A 229 -31.75 42.26 15.47
C ASP A 229 -32.29 43.60 14.95
N ASP A 230 -33.56 43.62 14.56
CA ASP A 230 -34.27 44.79 14.05
C ASP A 230 -35.54 45.03 14.88
N SER A 231 -35.54 46.11 15.66
CA SER A 231 -36.64 46.48 16.56
C SER A 231 -37.84 47.09 15.84
N ASP A 232 -37.74 47.36 14.54
CA ASP A 232 -38.85 47.86 13.73
C ASP A 232 -39.60 46.73 13.02
N MET A 233 -38.96 45.56 12.88
CA MET A 233 -39.53 44.37 12.26
C MET A 233 -40.19 43.47 13.30
N GLU A 234 -41.38 42.97 12.97
CA GLU A 234 -42.13 42.06 13.84
C GLU A 234 -41.35 40.76 14.10
N VAL A 235 -41.43 40.26 15.33
CA VAL A 235 -40.82 38.99 15.71
C VAL A 235 -41.23 37.84 14.79
N GLY A 236 -40.27 36.99 14.41
CA GLY A 236 -40.48 35.88 13.47
C GLY A 236 -40.33 36.24 11.99
N THR A 237 -40.13 37.51 11.66
CA THR A 237 -39.79 37.93 10.29
C THR A 237 -38.27 38.00 10.08
N GLU A 238 -37.80 37.59 8.89
CA GLU A 238 -36.41 37.73 8.48
C GLU A 238 -36.32 38.48 7.14
N LYS A 239 -35.29 39.33 7.01
CA LYS A 239 -34.99 40.03 5.75
C LYS A 239 -33.50 40.00 5.48
N VAL A 240 -33.10 39.47 4.33
CA VAL A 240 -31.71 39.55 3.88
C VAL A 240 -31.36 41.00 3.60
N GLN A 241 -30.39 41.54 4.34
CA GLN A 241 -29.86 42.89 4.15
C GLN A 241 -28.71 42.87 3.15
N THR A 242 -27.79 41.92 3.30
CA THR A 242 -26.59 41.77 2.44
C THR A 242 -26.47 40.32 2.02
N GLN A 243 -26.35 40.07 0.72
CA GLN A 243 -26.15 38.71 0.21
C GLN A 243 -24.71 38.26 0.46
N GLY A 244 -24.53 37.05 1.00
CA GLY A 244 -23.21 36.48 1.22
C GLY A 244 -22.52 36.10 -0.08
N VAL A 245 -21.21 36.35 -0.15
CA VAL A 245 -20.35 36.01 -1.29
C VAL A 245 -19.09 35.32 -0.79
N ASN A 246 -18.80 34.14 -1.31
CA ASN A 246 -17.58 33.41 -0.93
C ASN A 246 -16.34 34.21 -1.34
N GLY A 247 -15.34 34.14 -0.47
CA GLY A 247 -13.99 34.59 -0.73
C GLY A 247 -13.18 33.55 -1.49
N GLU A 248 -11.96 33.92 -1.82
CA GLU A 248 -10.99 33.08 -2.52
C GLU A 248 -9.61 33.28 -1.88
N ASP A 249 -8.92 32.16 -1.68
CA ASP A 249 -7.51 32.13 -1.32
C ASP A 249 -6.71 31.56 -2.48
N SER A 250 -5.52 32.11 -2.72
CA SER A 250 -4.48 31.47 -3.53
C SER A 250 -3.59 30.66 -2.60
N VAL A 251 -3.59 29.34 -2.78
CA VAL A 251 -2.87 28.39 -1.94
C VAL A 251 -1.79 27.71 -2.76
N THR A 252 -0.55 27.84 -2.32
CA THR A 252 0.61 27.19 -2.93
C THR A 252 0.99 25.97 -2.12
N TYR A 253 1.08 24.84 -2.82
CA TYR A 253 1.44 23.56 -2.26
C TYR A 253 2.77 23.09 -2.82
N LYS A 254 3.60 22.50 -1.95
CA LYS A 254 4.73 21.68 -2.36
C LYS A 254 4.24 20.24 -2.56
N VAL A 255 4.29 19.76 -3.79
CA VAL A 255 3.88 18.42 -4.20
C VAL A 255 5.12 17.55 -4.32
N LYS A 256 5.16 16.45 -3.56
CA LYS A 256 6.20 15.40 -3.68
C LYS A 256 5.76 14.40 -4.73
N LEU A 257 6.63 14.16 -5.70
CA LEU A 257 6.44 13.19 -6.77
C LEU A 257 7.43 12.04 -6.60
N VAL A 258 6.95 10.80 -6.58
CA VAL A 258 7.77 9.59 -6.61
C VAL A 258 7.57 8.89 -7.96
N ASN A 259 8.65 8.72 -8.73
CA ASN A 259 8.62 8.20 -10.11
C ASN A 259 7.61 8.97 -11.00
N GLY A 260 7.51 10.28 -10.80
CA GLY A 260 6.60 11.17 -11.54
C GLY A 260 5.13 11.10 -11.12
N LYS A 261 4.77 10.33 -10.09
CA LYS A 261 3.42 10.24 -9.54
C LYS A 261 3.32 10.98 -8.21
N GLU A 262 2.21 11.67 -7.97
CA GLU A 262 1.96 12.36 -6.69
C GLU A 262 1.93 11.36 -5.53
N ASP A 263 2.78 11.64 -4.54
CA ASP A 263 2.90 10.89 -3.28
C ASP A 263 2.26 11.66 -2.13
N SER A 264 2.57 12.95 -2.02
CA SER A 264 2.01 13.82 -0.98
C SER A 264 2.03 15.28 -1.37
N LYS A 265 1.17 16.07 -0.71
CA LYS A 265 0.99 17.50 -0.94
C LYS A 265 0.96 18.25 0.40
N THR A 266 1.72 19.33 0.53
CA THR A 266 1.81 20.12 1.76
C THR A 266 1.63 21.61 1.46
N GLU A 267 0.72 22.28 2.16
CA GLU A 267 0.53 23.74 2.04
C GLU A 267 1.78 24.45 2.55
N ILE A 268 2.38 25.31 1.72
CA ILE A 268 3.55 26.11 2.08
C ILE A 268 3.24 27.62 2.14
N SER A 269 2.17 28.06 1.49
CA SER A 269 1.72 29.45 1.50
C SER A 269 0.24 29.57 1.18
N ARG A 270 -0.43 30.51 1.84
CA ARG A 270 -1.82 30.90 1.59
C ARG A 270 -1.93 32.41 1.57
N LYS A 271 -2.62 32.94 0.57
CA LYS A 271 -2.84 34.38 0.40
C LYS A 271 -4.31 34.62 0.08
N GLU A 272 -4.99 35.41 0.90
CA GLU A 272 -6.32 35.92 0.59
C GLU A 272 -6.25 36.76 -0.70
N THR A 273 -6.96 36.34 -1.74
CA THR A 273 -7.07 37.08 -3.00
C THR A 273 -8.40 37.82 -3.09
N LYS A 274 -9.43 37.31 -2.42
CA LYS A 274 -10.74 37.93 -2.33
C LYS A 274 -11.36 37.64 -0.97
N LYS A 275 -11.55 38.68 -0.19
CA LYS A 275 -12.24 38.57 1.11
C LYS A 275 -13.70 38.12 0.92
N SER A 276 -14.15 37.18 1.74
CA SER A 276 -15.57 36.80 1.77
C SER A 276 -16.44 37.95 2.29
N VAL A 277 -17.67 38.02 1.80
CA VAL A 277 -18.68 38.97 2.29
C VAL A 277 -19.74 38.16 3.04
N ASN A 278 -19.90 38.45 4.32
CA ASN A 278 -20.88 37.76 5.16
C ASN A 278 -22.31 38.05 4.68
N LYS A 279 -23.17 37.04 4.79
CA LYS A 279 -24.61 37.22 4.59
C LYS A 279 -25.19 37.88 5.83
N GLU A 280 -25.74 39.07 5.70
CA GLU A 280 -26.41 39.76 6.80
C GLU A 280 -27.92 39.56 6.71
N VAL A 281 -28.52 39.05 7.77
CA VAL A 281 -29.96 38.81 7.87
C VAL A 281 -30.51 39.61 9.04
N ARG A 282 -31.41 40.55 8.76
CA ARG A 282 -32.17 41.24 9.79
C ARG A 282 -33.26 40.33 10.33
N VAL A 283 -33.35 40.21 11.64
CA VAL A 283 -34.38 39.41 12.33
C VAL A 283 -35.23 40.33 13.20
N GLY A 284 -36.55 40.22 13.06
CA GLY A 284 -37.46 41.10 13.80
C GLY A 284 -37.48 40.83 15.29
N THR A 285 -37.48 41.91 16.08
CA THR A 285 -37.60 41.89 17.56
C THR A 285 -38.72 42.79 18.07
N LYS A 286 -39.44 43.49 17.16
CA LYS A 286 -40.61 44.30 17.51
C LYS A 286 -41.73 43.40 18.02
N LEU A 287 -42.14 43.63 19.26
CA LEU A 287 -43.31 42.99 19.82
C LEU A 287 -44.59 43.61 19.22
N PRO A 288 -45.68 42.85 19.05
CA PRO A 288 -46.94 43.41 18.57
C PRO A 288 -47.48 44.49 19.52
N ASP A 289 -48.17 45.50 18.98
CA ASP A 289 -48.66 46.68 19.73
C ASP A 289 -49.65 46.33 20.88
N ASN A 290 -50.10 45.08 20.98
CA ASN A 290 -51.00 44.60 22.02
C ASN A 290 -50.30 44.28 23.36
N TYR A 291 -48.99 44.50 23.49
CA TYR A 291 -48.26 44.22 24.74
C TYR A 291 -48.69 45.11 25.92
N ASN A 292 -49.04 46.37 25.65
CA ASN A 292 -49.38 47.38 26.68
C ASN A 292 -50.88 47.44 27.05
N SER A 293 -51.74 46.59 26.48
CA SER A 293 -53.20 46.62 26.71
C SER A 293 -53.72 45.59 27.72
N VAL A 294 -52.83 44.91 28.44
CA VAL A 294 -53.21 43.94 29.48
C VAL A 294 -53.52 44.68 30.79
N GLU A 295 -54.80 44.89 31.07
CA GLU A 295 -55.24 45.51 32.33
C GLU A 295 -54.90 44.64 33.55
N PRO A 296 -54.20 45.17 34.58
CA PRO A 296 -53.95 44.44 35.81
C PRO A 296 -55.24 44.11 36.56
N ASN A 297 -55.37 42.88 37.06
CA ASN A 297 -56.50 42.41 37.88
C ASN A 297 -56.23 42.45 39.40
N GLY A 298 -55.10 43.04 39.81
CA GLY A 298 -54.68 43.12 41.21
C GLY A 298 -54.03 41.85 41.79
N VAL A 299 -53.98 40.74 41.03
CA VAL A 299 -53.29 39.52 41.46
C VAL A 299 -51.81 39.61 41.09
N THR A 300 -50.95 39.73 42.10
CA THR A 300 -49.50 39.87 41.90
C THR A 300 -48.74 38.56 42.06
N THR A 301 -49.29 37.60 42.81
CA THR A 301 -48.66 36.28 43.04
C THR A 301 -49.68 35.13 43.03
N TRP A 302 -49.28 33.97 42.52
CA TRP A 302 -50.08 32.74 42.55
C TRP A 302 -49.18 31.50 42.60
N ASN A 303 -49.37 30.61 43.58
CA ASN A 303 -48.64 29.34 43.72
C ASN A 303 -47.10 29.47 43.54
N GLY A 304 -46.51 30.52 44.12
CA GLY A 304 -45.07 30.77 44.05
C GLY A 304 -44.57 31.48 42.77
N TYR A 305 -45.47 31.87 41.87
CA TYR A 305 -45.18 32.68 40.69
C TYR A 305 -45.64 34.12 40.90
N SER A 306 -44.88 35.07 40.36
CA SER A 306 -45.20 36.50 40.38
C SER A 306 -45.38 37.04 38.97
N VAL A 307 -46.19 38.09 38.85
CA VAL A 307 -46.20 38.90 37.61
C VAL A 307 -44.80 39.48 37.40
N GLY A 308 -44.29 39.38 36.18
CA GLY A 308 -42.93 39.73 35.79
C GLY A 308 -41.94 38.56 35.80
N ASP A 309 -42.30 37.40 36.37
CA ASP A 309 -41.41 36.24 36.36
C ASP A 309 -41.17 35.74 34.93
N THR A 310 -39.90 35.47 34.62
CA THR A 310 -39.50 34.83 33.37
C THR A 310 -39.10 33.36 33.60
N VAL A 311 -39.57 32.48 32.74
CA VAL A 311 -39.40 31.03 32.82
C VAL A 311 -38.94 30.49 31.47
N SER A 312 -37.78 29.82 31.42
CA SER A 312 -37.41 29.03 30.25
C SER A 312 -38.36 27.84 30.10
N GLY A 313 -38.89 27.67 28.90
CA GLY A 313 -39.98 26.75 28.62
C GLY A 313 -39.80 25.94 27.34
N ARG A 314 -40.78 25.08 27.08
CA ARG A 314 -40.96 24.36 25.82
C ARG A 314 -42.40 24.45 25.38
N TYR A 315 -42.60 24.79 24.11
CA TYR A 315 -43.92 24.82 23.50
C TYR A 315 -44.14 23.60 22.59
N SER A 316 -45.41 23.25 22.43
CA SER A 316 -45.95 22.45 21.34
C SER A 316 -47.12 23.20 20.71
N HIS A 317 -47.70 22.66 19.64
CA HIS A 317 -48.87 23.24 18.98
C HIS A 317 -50.05 22.27 18.92
N TYR A 318 -51.26 22.83 19.05
CA TYR A 318 -52.52 22.10 18.91
C TYR A 318 -53.54 22.91 18.12
N CYS A 319 -54.50 22.25 17.48
CA CYS A 319 -55.61 22.91 16.79
C CYS A 319 -56.97 22.40 17.25
N ALA A 320 -58.05 22.94 16.70
CA ALA A 320 -59.42 22.64 17.12
C ALA A 320 -59.93 21.29 16.60
N CYS A 321 -59.10 20.50 15.89
CA CYS A 321 -59.51 19.19 15.41
C CYS A 321 -59.71 18.22 16.58
N SER A 322 -60.55 17.20 16.39
CA SER A 322 -60.86 16.20 17.42
C SER A 322 -59.64 15.41 17.89
N ILE A 323 -58.61 15.29 17.05
CA ILE A 323 -57.35 14.60 17.36
C ILE A 323 -56.52 15.41 18.36
N CYS A 324 -56.36 16.72 18.13
CA CYS A 324 -55.55 17.60 18.99
C CYS A 324 -56.30 18.03 20.25
N ASN A 325 -57.56 18.42 20.12
CA ASN A 325 -58.34 19.00 21.21
C ASN A 325 -59.05 17.93 22.08
N GLY A 326 -58.96 16.65 21.71
CA GLY A 326 -59.57 15.53 22.43
C GLY A 326 -61.11 15.52 22.47
N ASN A 327 -61.77 16.51 21.83
CA ASN A 327 -63.21 16.58 21.65
C ASN A 327 -63.57 17.35 20.36
N SER A 328 -64.77 17.09 19.82
CA SER A 328 -65.30 17.75 18.62
C SER A 328 -66.06 19.05 18.91
N ARG A 329 -66.12 19.50 20.16
CA ARG A 329 -66.89 20.69 20.56
C ARG A 329 -66.11 21.98 20.39
N GLY A 330 -64.78 21.91 20.38
CA GLY A 330 -63.92 23.09 20.21
C GLY A 330 -64.11 24.10 21.34
N VAL A 331 -64.28 23.63 22.58
CA VAL A 331 -64.44 24.48 23.76
C VAL A 331 -63.28 24.20 24.71
N THR A 332 -62.53 25.24 25.05
CA THR A 332 -61.41 25.18 26.01
C THR A 332 -61.93 25.08 27.44
N THR A 333 -61.05 24.71 28.39
CA THR A 333 -61.43 24.62 29.82
C THR A 333 -61.98 25.95 30.37
N SER A 334 -61.52 27.10 29.88
CA SER A 334 -62.07 28.42 30.27
C SER A 334 -63.44 28.74 29.67
N GLY A 335 -64.01 27.86 28.84
CA GLY A 335 -65.28 28.06 28.15
C GLY A 335 -65.18 28.81 26.82
N ARG A 336 -63.97 29.21 26.40
CA ARG A 336 -63.77 29.88 25.10
C ARG A 336 -63.91 28.88 23.96
N ARG A 337 -64.65 29.26 22.92
CA ARG A 337 -64.79 28.46 21.69
C ARG A 337 -63.61 28.71 20.76
N ILE A 338 -62.93 27.65 20.36
CA ILE A 338 -61.83 27.64 19.40
C ILE A 338 -62.27 26.95 18.12
N GLN A 339 -61.78 27.45 16.99
CA GLN A 339 -62.04 26.87 15.67
C GLN A 339 -60.85 27.13 14.75
N ASN A 340 -60.64 26.24 13.77
CA ASN A 340 -59.65 26.50 12.75
C ASN A 340 -60.08 27.72 11.90
N GLY A 341 -59.13 28.57 11.52
CA GLY A 341 -59.36 29.85 10.84
C GLY A 341 -59.79 31.00 11.76
N MET A 342 -59.67 30.85 13.08
CA MET A 342 -59.93 31.93 14.03
C MET A 342 -58.93 33.09 13.84
N GLN A 343 -59.43 34.32 13.73
CA GLN A 343 -58.60 35.52 13.48
C GLN A 343 -57.82 36.02 14.72
N ASN A 344 -58.26 35.69 15.94
CA ASN A 344 -57.63 36.14 17.20
C ASN A 344 -57.38 34.97 18.16
N PRO A 345 -56.37 34.13 17.91
CA PRO A 345 -56.28 32.77 18.46
C PRO A 345 -55.19 32.66 19.54
N TYR A 346 -54.91 33.76 20.25
CA TYR A 346 -53.83 33.85 21.23
C TYR A 346 -54.16 33.10 22.53
N TYR A 347 -54.32 31.80 22.43
CA TYR A 347 -54.60 30.87 23.51
C TYR A 347 -53.48 29.87 23.67
N VAL A 348 -53.21 29.53 24.93
CA VAL A 348 -52.36 28.40 25.28
C VAL A 348 -53.11 27.46 26.21
N ALA A 349 -52.82 26.17 26.06
CA ALA A 349 -53.05 25.20 27.11
C ALA A 349 -51.86 25.20 28.07
N CYS A 350 -52.13 25.35 29.36
CA CYS A 350 -51.13 25.36 30.42
C CYS A 350 -51.78 24.92 31.73
N ASN A 351 -51.14 23.98 32.43
CA ASN A 351 -51.67 23.48 33.69
C ASN A 351 -50.93 24.02 34.92
N TRP A 352 -49.78 24.68 34.74
CA TRP A 352 -48.95 25.19 35.84
C TRP A 352 -49.19 26.67 36.19
N LEU A 353 -50.07 27.38 35.44
CA LEU A 353 -50.52 28.76 35.71
C LEU A 353 -52.06 28.81 35.80
N PRO A 354 -52.68 29.78 36.49
CA PRO A 354 -54.15 29.84 36.55
C PRO A 354 -54.75 30.22 35.18
N LEU A 355 -56.00 29.78 34.90
CA LEU A 355 -56.72 30.23 33.70
C LEU A 355 -56.89 31.74 33.72
N GLY A 356 -56.81 32.38 32.55
CA GLY A 356 -56.87 33.82 32.38
C GLY A 356 -55.51 34.53 32.44
N THR A 357 -54.49 33.83 32.94
CA THR A 357 -53.12 34.35 32.95
C THR A 357 -52.71 34.76 31.54
N VAL A 358 -52.11 35.94 31.41
CA VAL A 358 -51.50 36.40 30.17
C VAL A 358 -50.00 36.17 30.28
N ILE A 359 -49.44 35.45 29.32
CA ILE A 359 -48.02 35.19 29.21
C ILE A 359 -47.51 35.74 27.90
N ASP A 360 -46.29 36.25 27.92
CA ASP A 360 -45.48 36.52 26.74
C ASP A 360 -44.65 35.27 26.44
N VAL A 361 -44.74 34.78 25.21
CA VAL A 361 -43.92 33.68 24.70
C VAL A 361 -43.14 34.21 23.50
N ASP A 362 -41.84 34.41 23.68
CA ASP A 362 -40.90 34.94 22.67
C ASP A 362 -41.44 36.17 21.92
N GLY A 363 -42.14 37.05 22.63
CA GLY A 363 -42.65 38.31 22.12
C GLY A 363 -44.14 38.32 21.75
N GLN A 364 -44.82 37.18 21.80
CA GLN A 364 -46.24 37.07 21.53
C GLN A 364 -47.03 36.82 22.82
N LEU A 365 -48.04 37.66 23.07
CA LEU A 365 -48.95 37.43 24.19
C LEU A 365 -49.93 36.30 23.90
N TYR A 366 -50.11 35.43 24.89
CA TYR A 366 -51.10 34.37 24.92
C TYR A 366 -51.87 34.39 26.24
N THR A 367 -53.15 34.05 26.18
CA THR A 367 -53.98 33.82 27.36
C THR A 367 -54.05 32.33 27.66
N VAL A 368 -53.78 31.95 28.91
CA VAL A 368 -53.99 30.60 29.42
C VAL A 368 -55.49 30.32 29.46
N ALA A 369 -56.00 29.67 28.41
CA ALA A 369 -57.42 29.43 28.21
C ALA A 369 -57.78 27.95 28.37
N ASP A 370 -56.80 27.06 28.38
CA ASP A 370 -57.03 25.62 28.42
C ASP A 370 -56.03 24.87 29.32
N ARG A 371 -56.32 23.61 29.63
CA ARG A 371 -55.51 22.75 30.53
C ARG A 371 -54.74 21.64 29.82
N GLY A 372 -55.14 21.26 28.61
CA GLY A 372 -54.49 20.23 27.79
C GLY A 372 -54.26 18.91 28.53
N GLY A 373 -53.32 18.10 28.04
CA GLY A 373 -52.99 16.80 28.63
C GLY A 373 -52.08 16.90 29.87
N SER A 374 -51.95 15.79 30.62
CA SER A 374 -51.15 15.70 31.86
C SER A 374 -49.70 16.16 31.70
N GLY A 375 -49.14 16.08 30.49
CA GLY A 375 -47.80 16.55 30.13
C GLY A 375 -47.55 18.05 30.28
N LEU A 376 -48.60 18.88 30.39
CA LEU A 376 -48.51 20.34 30.55
C LEU A 376 -48.49 20.80 32.02
N SER A 377 -48.42 19.87 32.97
CA SER A 377 -48.34 20.16 34.41
C SER A 377 -46.93 20.55 34.87
N LYS A 378 -45.90 20.32 34.02
CA LYS A 378 -44.52 20.71 34.32
C LYS A 378 -44.35 22.22 34.06
N LYS A 379 -43.69 22.93 34.99
CA LYS A 379 -43.32 24.35 34.83
C LYS A 379 -42.63 24.57 33.49
N GLY A 380 -43.01 25.64 32.78
CA GLY A 380 -42.47 26.00 31.47
C GLY A 380 -43.05 25.21 30.30
N ARG A 381 -43.98 24.27 30.51
CA ARG A 381 -44.64 23.56 29.39
C ARG A 381 -45.94 24.25 29.00
N ILE A 382 -46.08 24.56 27.73
CA ILE A 382 -47.28 25.15 27.14
C ILE A 382 -47.60 24.46 25.82
N ASP A 383 -48.86 24.52 25.42
CA ASP A 383 -49.33 24.11 24.09
C ASP A 383 -50.03 25.30 23.44
N ILE A 384 -49.55 25.76 22.30
CA ILE A 384 -50.04 26.96 21.62
C ILE A 384 -51.16 26.56 20.67
N PHE A 385 -52.29 27.26 20.76
CA PHE A 385 -53.39 27.07 19.84
C PHE A 385 -53.04 27.65 18.46
N THR A 386 -53.10 26.81 17.44
CA THR A 386 -52.78 27.14 16.04
C THR A 386 -54.06 27.07 15.20
N PRO A 387 -54.67 28.21 14.84
CA PRO A 387 -55.94 28.24 14.11
C PRO A 387 -55.80 27.72 12.67
N GLU A 388 -54.62 27.71 12.07
CA GLU A 388 -54.40 27.25 10.69
C GLU A 388 -54.64 25.74 10.55
N GLY A 389 -54.79 25.02 11.66
CA GLY A 389 -55.22 23.64 11.70
C GLY A 389 -54.07 22.64 11.83
N HIS A 390 -54.42 21.36 11.71
CA HIS A 390 -53.58 20.26 12.15
C HIS A 390 -52.25 20.16 11.40
N SER A 391 -52.26 20.42 10.09
CA SER A 391 -51.03 20.42 9.28
C SER A 391 -50.03 21.48 9.77
N MET A 392 -50.51 22.68 10.10
CA MET A 392 -49.64 23.75 10.59
C MET A 392 -49.07 23.45 11.98
N CYS A 393 -49.83 22.75 12.84
CA CYS A 393 -49.31 22.32 14.13
C CYS A 393 -48.07 21.43 13.98
N TYR A 394 -48.09 20.49 13.02
CA TYR A 394 -46.93 19.65 12.73
C TYR A 394 -45.76 20.43 12.12
N ALA A 395 -46.05 21.38 11.24
CA ALA A 395 -45.02 22.20 10.60
C ALA A 395 -44.27 23.08 11.61
N LEU A 396 -44.98 23.66 12.57
CA LEU A 396 -44.40 24.46 13.66
C LEU A 396 -43.74 23.59 14.74
N GLY A 397 -44.24 22.37 14.94
CA GLY A 397 -43.60 21.34 15.74
C GLY A 397 -43.53 21.68 17.23
N VAL A 398 -42.36 21.42 17.84
CA VAL A 398 -42.09 21.70 19.25
C VAL A 398 -40.77 22.47 19.35
N GLY A 399 -40.67 23.38 20.32
CA GLY A 399 -39.49 24.22 20.47
C GLY A 399 -39.19 24.58 21.92
N ASN A 400 -38.11 25.32 22.11
CA ASN A 400 -37.81 26.00 23.36
C ASN A 400 -38.30 27.44 23.26
N CYS A 401 -38.72 28.03 24.38
CA CYS A 401 -39.15 29.42 24.44
C CYS A 401 -38.80 30.06 25.78
N THR A 402 -38.93 31.39 25.83
CA THR A 402 -38.93 32.17 27.07
C THR A 402 -40.35 32.62 27.35
N ILE A 403 -40.83 32.34 28.57
CA ILE A 403 -42.19 32.66 29.02
C ILE A 403 -42.12 33.72 30.10
N THR A 404 -42.65 34.93 29.84
CA THR A 404 -42.78 35.97 30.87
C THR A 404 -44.23 36.09 31.32
N ILE A 405 -44.48 36.08 32.63
CA ILE A 405 -45.82 36.20 33.20
C ILE A 405 -46.23 37.68 33.22
N VAL A 406 -47.21 38.06 32.40
CA VAL A 406 -47.64 39.46 32.26
C VAL A 406 -48.82 39.77 33.18
N ARG A 407 -49.69 38.80 33.45
CA ARG A 407 -50.82 38.93 34.39
C ARG A 407 -51.25 37.57 34.88
N LEU A 408 -51.56 37.41 36.18
CA LEU A 408 -51.97 36.14 36.76
C LEU A 408 -53.50 36.06 36.90
N GLY A 409 -54.12 35.10 36.22
CA GLY A 409 -55.57 34.89 36.30
C GLY A 409 -56.42 35.90 35.52
N TRP A 410 -57.75 35.78 35.65
CA TRP A 410 -58.74 36.69 35.04
C TRP A 410 -58.87 38.01 35.77
#